data_AF-G8QR35-F1
#
_entry.id   AF-G8QR35-F1
#
_cell.length_a   1.000
_cell.length_b   1.000
_cell.length_c   1.000
_cell.angle_alpha   90.00
_cell.angle_beta   90.00
_cell.angle_gamma   90.00
#
_symmetry.space_group_name_H-M   'P 1'
#
loop_
_entity.id
_entity.type
_entity.pdbx_description
1 polymer ?
#
loop_
_entity_poly.entity_id
_entity_poly.type
_entity_poly.pdbx_seq_one_letter_code
_entity_poly.pdbx_strand_id
1 'polypeptide(L)'
;MNIPNKLTVSRLIMAPLFFLAFSLPLWFGPRFGTLSSVLTIVLLAMTELTDLLDGIIARKYHLVTDLGKVMDPFADTFSRLTYFVCLMMVGIMPAWAFIVIMWREFSIIFVRMLMMGKGKPVPANIWGKSKAVLYAVSGAAGILYIAFDRWFSSPDWLGPIGVVLTVLFSLAALASVASFLTYIKAILRDGSLSTMTK
;
A
#
# COMPACT_ATOMS: atom_id res chain seq x y z
N MET A 1 -5.55 -4.04 -24.58
CA MET A 1 -5.20 -4.13 -23.13
C MET A 1 -5.29 -5.57 -22.69
N ASN A 2 -4.20 -6.12 -22.14
CA ASN A 2 -4.17 -7.48 -21.59
C ASN A 2 -4.98 -7.57 -20.29
N ILE A 3 -5.39 -8.80 -19.93
CA ILE A 3 -6.15 -9.08 -18.69
C ILE A 3 -5.46 -8.50 -17.44
N PRO A 4 -4.13 -8.64 -17.23
CA PRO A 4 -3.44 -8.04 -16.08
C PRO A 4 -3.62 -6.52 -15.99
N ASN A 5 -3.46 -5.80 -17.11
CA ASN A 5 -3.60 -4.34 -17.10
C ASN A 5 -5.02 -3.88 -16.74
N LYS A 6 -6.06 -4.68 -17.07
CA LYS A 6 -7.43 -4.37 -16.65
C LYS A 6 -7.60 -4.51 -15.13
N LEU A 7 -6.96 -5.51 -14.53
CA LEU A 7 -6.95 -5.74 -13.08
C LEU A 7 -6.17 -4.63 -12.34
N THR A 8 -5.07 -4.15 -12.92
CA THR A 8 -4.33 -3.00 -12.38
C THR A 8 -5.18 -1.71 -12.40
N VAL A 9 -5.87 -1.46 -13.52
CA VAL A 9 -6.77 -0.30 -13.65
C VAL A 9 -7.96 -0.42 -12.69
N SER A 10 -8.52 -1.61 -12.51
CA SER A 10 -9.61 -1.80 -11.55
C SER A 10 -9.16 -1.48 -10.12
N ARG A 11 -7.94 -1.87 -9.72
CA ARG A 11 -7.38 -1.49 -8.40
C ARG A 11 -7.26 0.02 -8.24
N LEU A 12 -6.82 0.71 -9.29
CA LEU A 12 -6.73 2.17 -9.28
C LEU A 12 -8.10 2.84 -9.09
N ILE A 13 -9.18 2.24 -9.61
CA ILE A 13 -10.56 2.70 -9.41
C ILE A 13 -11.10 2.31 -8.02
N MET A 14 -10.71 1.15 -7.50
CA MET A 14 -11.14 0.68 -6.18
C MET A 14 -10.56 1.52 -5.04
N ALA A 15 -9.37 2.10 -5.20
CA ALA A 15 -8.78 2.99 -4.21
C ALA A 15 -9.66 4.21 -3.86
N PRO A 16 -10.10 5.07 -4.80
CA PRO A 16 -11.01 6.17 -4.47
C PRO A 16 -12.36 5.66 -3.98
N LEU A 17 -12.88 4.54 -4.51
CA LEU A 17 -14.11 3.93 -3.98
C LEU A 17 -13.96 3.52 -2.51
N PHE A 18 -12.81 3.00 -2.13
CA PHE A 18 -12.48 2.67 -0.74
C PHE A 18 -12.51 3.92 0.14
N PHE A 19 -11.88 5.01 -0.30
CA PHE A 19 -11.88 6.27 0.44
C PHE A 19 -13.29 6.83 0.65
N LEU A 20 -14.12 6.79 -0.41
CA LEU A 20 -15.52 7.21 -0.33
C LEU A 20 -16.30 6.33 0.64
N ALA A 21 -16.17 5.00 0.52
CA ALA A 21 -16.83 4.04 1.39
C ALA A 21 -16.43 4.23 2.86
N PHE A 22 -15.14 4.48 3.13
CA PHE A 22 -14.61 4.72 4.47
C PHE A 22 -15.16 6.01 5.09
N SER A 23 -15.35 7.05 4.27
CA SER A 23 -15.79 8.38 4.69
C SER A 23 -17.31 8.53 4.84
N LEU A 24 -18.10 7.53 4.43
CA LEU A 24 -19.56 7.55 4.56
C LEU A 24 -20.08 7.98 5.96
N PRO A 25 -19.61 7.40 7.08
CA PRO A 25 -20.07 7.81 8.41
C PRO A 25 -19.64 9.21 8.81
N LEU A 26 -18.55 9.74 8.24
CA LEU A 26 -18.11 11.14 8.46
C LEU A 26 -19.05 12.13 7.76
N TRP A 27 -19.60 11.76 6.61
CA TRP A 27 -20.44 12.67 5.79
C TRP A 27 -21.94 12.53 6.06
N PHE A 28 -22.43 11.31 6.24
CA PHE A 28 -23.87 11.02 6.36
C PHE A 28 -24.30 10.59 7.77
N GLY A 29 -23.34 10.54 8.69
CA GLY A 29 -23.53 10.28 10.11
C GLY A 29 -23.29 8.84 10.55
N PRO A 30 -23.23 8.59 11.87
CA PRO A 30 -22.77 7.31 12.46
C PRO A 30 -23.59 6.08 12.05
N ARG A 31 -24.86 6.26 11.68
CA ARG A 31 -25.75 5.21 11.17
C ARG A 31 -25.20 4.46 9.94
N PHE A 32 -24.32 5.09 9.17
CA PHE A 32 -23.64 4.47 8.02
C PHE A 32 -22.34 3.76 8.41
N GLY A 33 -21.95 3.74 9.70
CA GLY A 33 -20.71 3.13 10.19
C GLY A 33 -20.62 1.64 9.89
N THR A 34 -21.69 0.88 10.13
CA THR A 34 -21.74 -0.56 9.83
C THR A 34 -21.61 -0.83 8.34
N LEU A 35 -22.36 -0.10 7.50
CA LEU A 35 -22.30 -0.21 6.04
C LEU A 35 -20.90 0.11 5.51
N SER A 36 -20.31 1.21 5.98
CA SER A 36 -18.95 1.63 5.62
C SER A 36 -17.91 0.57 5.98
N SER A 37 -18.04 -0.06 7.15
CA SER A 37 -17.12 -1.12 7.60
C SER A 37 -17.20 -2.36 6.70
N VAL A 38 -18.41 -2.80 6.35
CA VAL A 38 -18.60 -3.92 5.43
C VAL A 38 -18.04 -3.60 4.04
N LEU A 39 -18.36 -2.42 3.50
CA LEU A 39 -17.87 -1.99 2.19
C LEU A 39 -16.34 -1.90 2.13
N THR A 40 -15.72 -1.31 3.16
CA THR A 40 -14.25 -1.18 3.22
C THR A 40 -13.55 -2.52 3.35
N ILE A 41 -14.07 -3.46 4.16
CA ILE A 41 -13.52 -4.82 4.26
C ILE A 41 -13.61 -5.54 2.90
N VAL A 42 -14.78 -5.47 2.23
CA VAL A 42 -14.98 -6.10 0.93
C VAL A 42 -14.05 -5.50 -0.12
N LEU A 43 -13.97 -4.17 -0.20
CA LEU A 43 -13.09 -3.47 -1.15
C LEU A 43 -11.62 -3.80 -0.89
N LEU A 44 -11.17 -3.81 0.36
CA LEU A 44 -9.81 -4.21 0.73
C LEU A 44 -9.51 -5.63 0.27
N ALA A 45 -10.39 -6.58 0.59
CA ALA A 45 -10.23 -7.98 0.21
C ALA A 45 -10.16 -8.13 -1.32
N MET A 46 -11.05 -7.45 -2.05
CA MET A 46 -11.04 -7.47 -3.50
C MET A 46 -9.76 -6.86 -4.09
N THR A 47 -9.23 -5.77 -3.52
CA THR A 47 -7.99 -5.16 -4.05
C THR A 47 -6.78 -6.09 -3.86
N GLU A 48 -6.62 -6.68 -2.67
CA GLU A 48 -5.52 -7.60 -2.37
C GLU A 48 -5.64 -8.90 -3.19
N LEU A 49 -6.85 -9.45 -3.34
CA LEU A 49 -7.08 -10.61 -4.20
C LEU A 49 -6.75 -10.32 -5.67
N THR A 50 -7.08 -9.11 -6.14
CA THR A 50 -6.81 -8.71 -7.52
C THR A 50 -5.30 -8.64 -7.81
N ASP A 51 -4.49 -8.13 -6.87
CA ASP A 51 -3.01 -8.08 -6.97
C ASP A 51 -2.37 -9.49 -6.97
N LEU A 52 -2.93 -10.42 -6.19
CA LEU A 52 -2.46 -11.81 -6.25
C LEU A 52 -2.80 -12.46 -7.59
N LEU A 53 -4.01 -12.22 -8.11
CA LEU A 53 -4.48 -12.80 -9.36
C LEU A 53 -3.71 -12.26 -10.57
N ASP A 54 -3.49 -10.95 -10.68
CA ASP A 54 -2.73 -10.41 -11.81
C ASP A 54 -1.27 -10.89 -11.80
N GLY A 55 -0.64 -11.01 -10.63
CA GLY A 55 0.69 -11.57 -10.49
C GLY A 55 0.78 -13.05 -10.88
N ILE A 56 -0.28 -13.84 -10.65
CA ILE A 56 -0.35 -15.25 -11.08
C ILE A 56 -0.59 -15.32 -12.59
N ILE A 57 -1.55 -14.56 -13.12
CA ILE A 57 -1.92 -14.58 -14.54
C ILE A 57 -0.76 -14.07 -15.41
N ALA A 58 -0.12 -12.98 -15.03
CA ALA A 58 1.02 -12.43 -15.78
C ALA A 58 2.19 -13.42 -15.87
N ARG A 59 2.48 -14.16 -14.79
CA ARG A 59 3.53 -15.19 -14.76
C ARG A 59 3.15 -16.44 -15.54
N LYS A 60 1.90 -16.91 -15.42
CA LYS A 60 1.43 -18.13 -16.06
C LYS A 60 1.29 -18.01 -17.57
N TYR A 61 0.92 -16.82 -18.06
CA TYR A 61 0.65 -16.59 -19.48
C TYR A 61 1.74 -15.76 -20.19
N HIS A 62 2.84 -15.44 -19.51
CA HIS A 62 3.92 -14.58 -20.03
C HIS A 62 3.43 -13.23 -20.60
N LEU A 63 2.30 -12.71 -20.09
CA LEU A 63 1.65 -11.48 -20.56
C LEU A 63 2.26 -10.22 -19.93
N VAL A 64 3.58 -10.19 -19.78
CA VAL A 64 4.29 -9.06 -19.16
C VAL A 64 4.43 -7.95 -20.19
N THR A 65 3.76 -6.82 -19.95
CA THR A 65 3.86 -5.62 -20.83
C THR A 65 4.70 -4.54 -20.16
N ASP A 66 5.39 -3.71 -20.93
CA ASP A 66 6.19 -2.61 -20.37
C ASP A 66 5.33 -1.57 -19.64
N LEU A 67 4.11 -1.35 -20.11
CA LEU A 67 3.12 -0.51 -19.44
C LEU A 67 2.66 -1.12 -18.10
N GLY A 68 2.43 -2.44 -18.05
CA GLY A 68 2.10 -3.14 -16.80
C GLY A 68 3.22 -3.05 -15.76
N LYS A 69 4.49 -3.20 -16.17
CA LYS A 69 5.66 -3.09 -15.27
C LYS A 69 5.72 -1.75 -14.53
N VAL A 70 5.19 -0.67 -15.11
CA VAL A 70 5.16 0.67 -14.50
C VAL A 70 3.85 0.89 -13.74
N MET A 71 2.72 0.47 -14.32
CA MET A 71 1.40 0.67 -13.70
C MET A 71 1.19 -0.18 -12.45
N ASP A 72 1.69 -1.42 -12.41
CA ASP A 72 1.44 -2.33 -11.28
C ASP A 72 2.04 -1.79 -9.96
N PRO A 73 3.33 -1.38 -9.89
CA PRO A 73 3.89 -0.80 -8.67
C PRO A 73 3.22 0.53 -8.26
N PHE A 74 2.72 1.28 -9.24
CA PHE A 74 2.03 2.54 -8.98
C PHE A 74 0.65 2.29 -8.37
N ALA A 75 -0.18 1.44 -8.99
CA ALA A 75 -1.51 1.11 -8.50
C ALA A 75 -1.48 0.42 -7.13
N ASP A 76 -0.49 -0.44 -6.90
CA ASP A 76 -0.22 -1.08 -5.61
C ASP A 76 0.05 -0.04 -4.52
N THR A 77 0.99 0.87 -4.76
CA THR A 77 1.33 1.94 -3.81
C THR A 77 0.15 2.87 -3.57
N PHE A 78 -0.56 3.26 -4.63
CA PHE A 78 -1.71 4.16 -4.53
C PHE A 78 -2.83 3.57 -3.66
N SER A 79 -3.14 2.28 -3.84
CA SER A 79 -4.16 1.60 -3.05
C SER A 79 -3.77 1.54 -1.57
N ARG A 80 -2.53 1.13 -1.26
CA ARG A 80 -2.04 1.06 0.13
C ARG A 80 -1.99 2.42 0.81
N LEU A 81 -1.52 3.46 0.11
CA LEU A 81 -1.54 4.82 0.65
C LEU A 81 -2.95 5.32 0.93
N THR A 82 -3.94 4.87 0.15
CA THR A 82 -5.34 5.20 0.39
C THR A 82 -5.86 4.57 1.69
N TYR A 83 -5.48 3.33 2.00
CA TYR A 83 -5.83 2.72 3.29
C TYR A 83 -5.17 3.46 4.45
N PHE A 84 -3.90 3.81 4.30
CA PHE A 84 -3.13 4.49 5.33
C PHE A 84 -3.60 5.92 5.58
N VAL A 85 -4.00 6.67 4.55
CA VAL A 85 -4.58 8.01 4.76
C VAL A 85 -5.92 7.91 5.50
N CYS A 86 -6.75 6.91 5.20
CA CYS A 86 -8.00 6.67 5.93
C CYS A 86 -7.73 6.36 7.41
N LEU A 87 -6.75 5.51 7.71
CA LEU A 87 -6.35 5.17 9.07
C LEU A 87 -5.72 6.35 9.82
N MET A 88 -4.99 7.21 9.12
CA MET A 88 -4.45 8.45 9.66
C MET A 88 -5.57 9.43 10.03
N MET A 89 -6.60 9.57 9.19
CA MET A 89 -7.73 10.47 9.46
C MET A 89 -8.50 10.13 10.73
N VAL A 90 -8.52 8.85 11.13
CA VAL A 90 -9.18 8.37 12.36
C VAL A 90 -8.20 8.26 13.54
N GLY A 91 -6.94 8.67 13.34
CA GLY A 91 -5.94 8.75 14.42
C GLY A 91 -5.26 7.43 14.80
N ILE A 92 -5.52 6.34 14.07
CA ILE A 92 -4.88 5.04 14.32
C ILE A 92 -3.43 5.05 13.83
N MET A 93 -3.22 5.63 12.66
CA MET A 93 -1.90 5.79 12.07
C MET A 93 -1.34 7.19 12.38
N PRO A 94 -0.15 7.31 12.99
CA PRO A 94 0.49 8.59 13.18
C PRO A 94 0.77 9.28 11.84
N ALA A 95 0.46 10.57 11.75
CA ALA A 95 0.68 11.35 10.52
C ALA A 95 2.15 11.34 10.08
N TRP A 96 3.10 11.39 11.02
CA TRP A 96 4.54 11.30 10.70
C TRP A 96 4.90 9.96 10.05
N ALA A 97 4.32 8.85 10.52
CA ALA A 97 4.57 7.52 9.97
C ALA A 97 4.02 7.42 8.54
N PHE A 98 2.82 7.99 8.31
CA PHE A 98 2.22 8.07 6.98
C PHE A 98 3.08 8.87 6.01
N ILE A 99 3.51 10.07 6.38
CA ILE A 99 4.33 10.95 5.54
C ILE A 99 5.64 10.25 5.15
N VAL A 100 6.30 9.59 6.11
CA VAL A 100 7.55 8.85 5.87
C VAL A 100 7.33 7.71 4.88
N ILE A 101 6.28 6.90 5.09
CA ILE A 101 5.95 5.79 4.19
C ILE A 101 5.61 6.30 2.79
N MET A 102 4.78 7.35 2.69
CA MET A 102 4.38 7.97 1.44
C MET A 102 5.59 8.47 0.65
N TRP A 103 6.43 9.31 1.28
CA TRP A 103 7.64 9.85 0.66
C TRP A 103 8.55 8.75 0.14
N ARG A 104 8.73 7.69 0.94
CA ARG A 104 9.60 6.57 0.61
C ARG A 104 9.06 5.74 -0.55
N GLU A 105 7.77 5.37 -0.57
CA GLU A 105 7.22 4.56 -1.66
C GLU A 105 7.29 5.32 -3.00
N PHE A 106 6.95 6.61 -3.03
CA PHE A 106 7.11 7.42 -4.23
C PHE A 106 8.57 7.53 -4.68
N SER A 107 9.51 7.70 -3.74
CA SER A 107 10.94 7.77 -4.04
C SER A 107 11.44 6.49 -4.73
N ILE A 108 11.01 5.30 -4.29
CA ILE A 108 11.42 4.02 -4.90
C ILE A 108 10.81 3.83 -6.28
N ILE A 109 9.53 4.17 -6.45
CA ILE A 109 8.87 4.11 -7.76
C ILE A 109 9.62 5.00 -8.75
N PHE A 110 9.96 6.22 -8.35
CA PHE A 110 10.71 7.16 -9.16
C PHE A 110 12.08 6.62 -9.56
N VAL A 111 12.87 6.12 -8.61
CA VAL A 111 14.19 5.52 -8.89
C VAL A 111 14.08 4.30 -9.80
N ARG A 112 13.07 3.43 -9.59
CA ARG A 112 12.84 2.26 -10.45
C ARG A 112 12.49 2.68 -11.87
N MET A 113 11.68 3.71 -12.04
CA MET A 113 11.28 4.24 -13.35
C MET A 113 12.49 4.81 -14.10
N LEU A 114 13.36 5.57 -13.43
CA LEU A 114 14.61 6.08 -14.02
C LEU A 114 15.55 4.95 -14.48
N MET A 115 15.67 3.89 -13.68
CA MET A 115 16.50 2.73 -13.99
C MET A 115 15.96 1.93 -15.18
N MET A 116 14.64 1.74 -15.24
CA MET A 116 13.98 1.07 -16.36
C MET A 116 14.17 1.82 -17.69
N GLY A 117 14.08 3.15 -17.67
CA GLY A 117 14.32 3.98 -18.85
C GLY A 117 15.75 3.88 -19.41
N LYS A 118 16.72 3.41 -18.61
CA LYS A 118 18.13 3.24 -19.00
C LYS A 118 18.54 1.77 -19.21
N GLY A 119 17.60 0.84 -19.25
CA GLY A 119 17.86 -0.56 -19.59
C GLY A 119 18.58 -1.39 -18.52
N LYS A 120 18.77 -0.87 -17.30
CA LYS A 120 19.30 -1.63 -16.15
C LYS A 120 18.16 -2.02 -15.21
N PRO A 121 17.60 -3.24 -15.30
CA PRO A 121 16.58 -3.68 -14.35
C PRO A 121 17.18 -3.76 -12.95
N VAL A 122 16.59 -3.05 -11.99
CA VAL A 122 17.02 -3.13 -10.58
C VAL A 122 16.66 -4.52 -10.05
N PRO A 123 17.62 -5.27 -9.47
CA PRO A 123 17.33 -6.58 -8.91
C PRO A 123 16.32 -6.47 -7.75
N ALA A 124 15.41 -7.45 -7.67
CA ALA A 124 14.43 -7.54 -6.61
C ALA A 124 15.13 -7.77 -5.27
N ASN A 125 15.07 -6.79 -4.37
CA ASN A 125 15.67 -6.92 -3.05
C ASN A 125 14.70 -7.67 -2.12
N ILE A 126 15.19 -8.67 -1.37
CA ILE A 126 14.38 -9.53 -0.47
C ILE A 126 13.60 -8.70 0.57
N TRP A 127 14.20 -7.59 1.02
CA TRP A 127 13.58 -6.59 1.90
C TRP A 127 12.29 -5.97 1.34
N GLY A 128 12.16 -5.92 0.02
CA GLY A 128 10.97 -5.42 -0.66
C GLY A 128 9.73 -6.32 -0.51
N LYS A 129 9.93 -7.61 -0.19
CA LYS A 129 8.82 -8.57 0.01
C LYS A 129 8.29 -8.50 1.44
N SER A 130 9.18 -8.47 2.42
CA SER A 130 8.82 -8.39 3.84
C SER A 130 8.04 -7.11 4.18
N LYS A 131 8.41 -5.97 3.58
CA LYS A 131 7.65 -4.71 3.75
C LYS A 131 6.20 -4.81 3.25
N ALA A 132 5.99 -5.53 2.14
CA ALA A 132 4.69 -5.58 1.49
C ALA A 132 3.70 -6.37 2.34
N VAL A 133 4.18 -7.48 2.91
CA VAL A 133 3.43 -8.26 3.90
C VAL A 133 3.12 -7.41 5.13
N LEU A 134 4.11 -6.68 5.67
CA LEU A 134 3.88 -5.79 6.81
C LEU A 134 2.78 -4.77 6.50
N TYR A 135 2.80 -4.10 5.34
CA TYR A 135 1.78 -3.12 4.99
C TYR A 135 0.39 -3.72 4.81
N ALA A 136 0.29 -4.86 4.11
CA ALA A 136 -0.98 -5.55 3.92
C ALA A 136 -1.59 -5.97 5.26
N VAL A 137 -0.77 -6.57 6.15
CA VAL A 137 -1.20 -6.97 7.49
C VAL A 137 -1.58 -5.76 8.35
N SER A 138 -0.78 -4.69 8.33
CA SER A 138 -1.06 -3.48 9.11
C SER A 138 -2.35 -2.80 8.64
N GLY A 139 -2.53 -2.68 7.33
CA GLY A 139 -3.72 -2.11 6.71
C GLY A 139 -4.96 -2.92 7.05
N ALA A 140 -4.92 -4.24 6.86
CA ALA A 140 -6.02 -5.13 7.20
C ALA A 140 -6.37 -5.09 8.69
N ALA A 141 -5.37 -5.14 9.57
CA ALA A 141 -5.59 -5.05 11.01
C ALA A 141 -6.19 -3.70 11.43
N GLY A 142 -5.73 -2.59 10.84
CA GLY A 142 -6.30 -1.27 11.10
C GLY A 142 -7.75 -1.12 10.64
N ILE A 143 -8.10 -1.65 9.47
CA ILE A 143 -9.47 -1.60 8.96
C ILE A 143 -10.41 -2.50 9.77
N LEU A 144 -9.95 -3.70 10.15
CA LEU A 144 -10.70 -4.58 11.04
C LEU A 144 -10.92 -3.93 12.40
N TYR A 145 -9.91 -3.28 12.97
CA TYR A 145 -10.04 -2.54 14.23
C TYR A 145 -11.16 -1.49 14.16
N ILE A 146 -11.20 -0.68 13.09
CA ILE A 146 -12.25 0.33 12.89
C ILE A 146 -13.61 -0.33 12.69
N ALA A 147 -13.69 -1.45 11.99
CA ALA A 147 -14.94 -2.19 11.83
C ALA A 147 -15.47 -2.69 13.18
N PHE A 148 -14.60 -3.25 14.03
CA PHE A 148 -14.95 -3.69 15.37
C PHE A 148 -15.39 -2.54 16.26
N ASP A 149 -14.67 -1.41 16.27
CA ASP A 149 -15.04 -0.21 17.03
C ASP A 149 -16.45 0.29 16.65
N ARG A 150 -16.74 0.32 15.34
CA ARG A 150 -18.05 0.74 14.80
C ARG A 150 -19.18 -0.25 15.08
N TRP A 151 -18.91 -1.55 15.14
CA TRP A 151 -19.93 -2.58 15.39
C TRP A 151 -20.28 -2.71 16.87
N PHE A 152 -19.29 -2.61 17.75
CA PHE A 152 -19.47 -2.88 19.19
C PHE A 152 -19.62 -1.62 20.04
N SER A 153 -19.70 -0.42 19.43
CA SER A 153 -19.84 0.86 20.14
C SER A 153 -18.71 1.10 21.16
N SER A 154 -17.47 1.06 20.67
CA SER A 154 -16.26 1.42 21.44
C SER A 154 -16.08 0.66 22.77
N PRO A 155 -16.03 -0.68 22.76
CA PRO A 155 -15.78 -1.43 23.99
C PRO A 155 -14.39 -1.14 24.57
N ASP A 156 -14.30 -1.08 25.90
CA ASP A 156 -13.10 -0.65 26.65
C ASP A 156 -11.83 -1.47 26.33
N TRP A 157 -11.97 -2.73 25.90
CA TRP A 157 -10.85 -3.61 25.55
C TRP A 157 -10.19 -3.30 24.20
N LEU A 158 -10.79 -2.43 23.36
CA LEU A 158 -10.18 -2.02 22.09
C LEU A 158 -9.05 -1.00 22.27
N GLY A 159 -9.07 -0.19 23.33
CA GLY A 159 -8.06 0.86 23.56
C GLY A 159 -6.60 0.37 23.46
N PRO A 160 -6.21 -0.72 24.17
CA PRO A 160 -4.87 -1.29 24.07
C PRO A 160 -4.50 -1.76 22.65
N ILE A 161 -5.46 -2.27 21.87
CA ILE A 161 -5.23 -2.74 20.51
C ILE A 161 -4.90 -1.56 19.57
N GLY A 162 -5.57 -0.42 19.76
CA GLY A 162 -5.26 0.81 19.02
C GLY A 162 -3.80 1.24 19.23
N VAL A 163 -3.32 1.20 20.48
CA VAL A 163 -1.91 1.54 20.80
C VAL A 163 -0.94 0.56 20.14
N VAL A 164 -1.23 -0.74 20.17
CA VAL A 164 -0.41 -1.76 19.50
C VAL A 164 -0.33 -1.51 17.99
N LEU A 165 -1.45 -1.15 17.35
CA LEU A 165 -1.48 -0.81 15.93
C LEU A 165 -0.64 0.43 15.63
N THR A 166 -0.76 1.48 16.45
CA THR A 166 0.06 2.70 16.31
C THR A 166 1.55 2.41 16.41
N VAL A 167 1.97 1.57 17.36
CA VAL A 167 3.36 1.11 17.50
C VAL A 167 3.78 0.32 16.26
N LEU A 168 2.91 -0.58 15.78
CA LEU A 168 3.17 -1.40 14.60
C LEU A 168 3.35 -0.55 13.33
N PHE A 169 2.52 0.47 13.11
CA PHE A 169 2.69 1.44 12.02
C PHE A 169 3.99 2.24 12.14
N SER A 170 4.35 2.63 13.36
CA SER A 170 5.60 3.35 13.64
C SER A 170 6.82 2.48 13.30
N LEU A 171 6.81 1.21 13.71
CA LEU A 171 7.85 0.25 13.36
C LEU A 171 7.91 -0.02 11.86
N ALA A 172 6.77 -0.12 11.18
CA ALA A 172 6.71 -0.27 9.73
C ALA A 172 7.32 0.95 9.01
N ALA A 173 7.08 2.17 9.49
CA ALA A 173 7.70 3.37 8.95
C ALA A 173 9.23 3.38 9.15
N LEU A 174 9.71 2.99 10.34
CA LEU A 174 11.16 2.88 10.60
C LEU A 174 11.82 1.80 9.73
N ALA A 175 11.18 0.62 9.60
CA ALA A 175 11.65 -0.46 8.73
C ALA A 175 11.67 -0.04 7.25
N SER A 176 10.69 0.76 6.82
CA SER A 176 10.62 1.32 5.47
C SER A 176 11.82 2.22 5.15
N VAL A 177 12.21 3.08 6.10
CA VAL A 177 13.41 3.93 5.99
C VAL A 177 14.68 3.09 5.96
N ALA A 178 14.82 2.13 6.87
CA ALA A 178 15.98 1.23 6.89
C ALA A 178 16.15 0.49 5.55
N SER A 179 15.06 -0.01 4.98
CA SER A 179 15.04 -0.65 3.67
C SER A 179 15.35 0.32 2.52
N PHE A 180 15.00 1.60 2.65
CA PHE A 180 15.33 2.60 1.63
C PHE A 180 16.83 2.91 1.64
N LEU A 181 17.44 3.03 2.82
CA LEU A 181 18.88 3.27 2.95
C LEU A 181 19.70 2.11 2.37
N THR A 182 19.27 0.86 2.60
CA THR A 182 19.95 -0.30 2.00
C THR A 182 19.81 -0.32 0.48
N TYR A 183 18.64 0.08 -0.05
CA TYR A 183 18.39 0.18 -1.49
C TYR A 183 19.26 1.27 -2.15
N ILE A 184 19.31 2.48 -1.58
CA ILE A 184 20.17 3.57 -2.08
C ILE A 184 21.65 3.16 -2.02
N LYS A 185 22.11 2.56 -0.92
CA LYS A 185 23.49 2.07 -0.80
C LYS A 185 23.84 1.03 -1.85
N ALA A 186 22.92 0.10 -2.16
CA ALA A 186 23.14 -0.90 -3.20
C ALA A 186 23.30 -0.24 -4.59
N ILE A 187 22.41 0.70 -4.93
CA ILE A 187 22.46 1.44 -6.21
C ILE A 187 23.75 2.25 -6.35
N LEU A 188 24.20 2.90 -5.27
CA LEU A 188 25.45 3.66 -5.24
C LEU A 188 26.67 2.75 -5.37
N ARG A 189 26.69 1.61 -4.68
CA ARG A 189 27.80 0.64 -4.69
C ARG A 189 27.98 -0.02 -6.06
N ASP A 190 26.89 -0.31 -6.76
CA ASP A 190 26.94 -0.86 -8.12
C ASP A 190 27.40 0.16 -9.17
N GLY A 191 27.69 1.41 -8.78
CA GLY A 191 28.09 2.48 -9.71
C GLY A 191 27.01 2.78 -10.77
N SER A 192 25.79 2.27 -10.58
CA SER A 192 24.73 2.38 -11.58
C SER A 192 24.43 3.85 -11.89
N LEU A 193 24.49 4.73 -10.87
CA LEU A 193 24.32 6.18 -10.97
C LEU A 193 25.49 6.91 -11.64
N SER A 194 26.75 6.43 -11.51
CA SER A 194 27.89 7.08 -12.17
C SER A 194 27.93 6.79 -13.67
N THR A 195 27.38 5.65 -14.11
CA THR A 195 27.09 5.38 -15.52
C THR A 195 25.89 6.17 -16.07
N MET A 196 25.18 6.96 -15.25
CA MET A 196 24.01 7.74 -15.69
C MET A 196 24.31 9.18 -16.11
N THR A 197 25.50 9.70 -15.79
CA THR A 197 25.91 11.10 -16.02
C THR A 197 26.73 11.30 -17.30
N LYS A 198 26.99 10.22 -18.05
CA LYS A 198 27.58 10.24 -19.39
C LYS A 198 26.49 9.88 -20.41
#